data_AF-A0A971ZW86-F1
#
_entry.id   AF-A0A971ZW86-F1
#
_cell.length_a   1.000
_cell.length_b   1.000
_cell.length_c   1.000
_cell.angle_alpha   90.00
_cell.angle_beta   90.00
_cell.angle_gamma   90.00
#
_symmetry.space_group_name_H-M   'P 1'
#
loop_
_entity.id
_entity.type
_entity.pdbx_description
1 polymer ?
#
loop_
_entity_poly.entity_id
_entity_poly.type
_entity_poly.pdbx_seq_one_letter_code
_entity_poly.pdbx_strand_id
1 'polypeptide(L)'
;MATAGKAVVRPGGKRGVLVGGKAAVFDSEGQCPTCCTCEPFVLGSYTTHRTYSPCWDLTPYQGPGKAPPGSFWRLIEMGSCYPSSYPWYGAGCVNAEGRLVNLPNQFCSNYYYNGYLQLQIGCLSPDGTQILWPGTCRTPTSRYSC
;
A
#
# COMPACT_ATOMS: atom_id res chain seq x y z
N MET A 1 -18.33 20.48 15.08
CA MET A 1 -19.23 19.52 14.40
C MET A 1 -19.00 19.66 12.91
N ALA A 2 -18.62 18.57 12.22
CA ALA A 2 -18.45 18.60 10.77
C ALA A 2 -19.82 18.56 10.08
N THR A 3 -20.07 19.48 9.17
CA THR A 3 -21.32 19.56 8.40
C THR A 3 -21.41 18.39 7.43
N ALA A 4 -22.55 17.70 7.38
CA ALA A 4 -22.76 16.58 6.46
C ALA A 4 -22.71 17.06 5.00
N GLY A 5 -21.83 16.47 4.19
CA GLY A 5 -21.74 16.70 2.75
C GLY A 5 -22.70 15.80 1.96
N LYS A 6 -23.20 16.28 0.82
CA LYS A 6 -24.09 15.53 -0.10
C LYS A 6 -23.31 15.08 -1.33
N ALA A 7 -23.34 13.79 -1.65
CA ALA A 7 -22.81 13.27 -2.91
C ALA A 7 -23.85 13.43 -4.03
N VAL A 8 -23.51 14.13 -5.12
CA VAL A 8 -24.39 14.36 -6.28
C VAL A 8 -23.85 13.58 -7.48
N VAL A 9 -24.71 12.82 -8.17
CA VAL A 9 -24.37 12.15 -9.44
C VAL A 9 -24.43 13.21 -10.54
N ARG A 10 -23.33 13.42 -11.27
CA ARG A 10 -23.33 14.20 -12.52
C ARG A 10 -23.31 13.24 -13.73
N PRO A 11 -23.96 13.58 -14.85
CA PRO A 11 -23.93 12.74 -16.05
C PRO A 11 -22.47 12.57 -16.52
N GLY A 12 -22.04 11.30 -16.70
CA GLY A 12 -20.70 10.94 -17.20
C GLY A 12 -19.75 10.29 -16.19
N GLY A 13 -20.02 10.35 -14.87
CA GLY A 13 -19.19 9.68 -13.86
C GLY A 13 -19.58 8.21 -13.65
N LYS A 14 -18.63 7.28 -13.75
CA LYS A 14 -18.87 5.86 -13.43
C LYS A 14 -18.87 5.68 -11.90
N ARG A 15 -19.88 4.99 -11.36
CA ARG A 15 -19.96 4.61 -9.94
C ARG A 15 -19.69 3.12 -9.78
N GLY A 16 -18.80 2.77 -8.86
CA GLY A 16 -18.61 1.39 -8.40
C GLY A 16 -18.95 1.26 -6.92
N VAL A 17 -19.80 0.29 -6.58
CA VAL A 17 -20.00 -0.16 -5.20
C VAL A 17 -19.11 -1.38 -5.00
N LEU A 18 -18.15 -1.30 -4.10
CA LEU A 18 -17.31 -2.43 -3.71
C LEU A 18 -18.18 -3.49 -3.04
N VAL A 19 -17.76 -4.76 -3.12
CA VAL A 19 -18.49 -5.93 -2.54
C VAL A 19 -18.79 -5.75 -1.04
N GLY A 20 -18.06 -4.90 -0.33
CA GLY A 20 -18.30 -4.53 1.07
C GLY A 20 -19.19 -3.29 1.31
N GLY A 21 -19.90 -2.78 0.31
CA GLY A 21 -20.83 -1.64 0.44
C GLY A 21 -20.20 -0.24 0.44
N LYS A 22 -18.89 -0.13 0.18
CA LYS A 22 -18.19 1.14 0.04
C LYS A 22 -18.30 1.66 -1.40
N ALA A 23 -18.51 2.96 -1.59
CA ALA A 23 -18.60 3.58 -2.92
C ALA A 23 -17.30 4.31 -3.27
N ALA A 24 -16.80 4.11 -4.49
CA ALA A 24 -15.69 4.88 -5.06
C ALA A 24 -16.18 5.72 -6.24
N VAL A 25 -15.58 6.90 -6.42
CA VAL A 25 -15.88 7.81 -7.54
C VAL A 25 -14.76 7.70 -8.56
N PHE A 26 -15.10 7.28 -9.77
CA PHE A 26 -14.19 7.20 -10.90
C PHE A 26 -14.43 8.39 -11.83
N ASP A 27 -13.38 8.90 -12.46
CA ASP A 27 -13.46 9.83 -13.57
C ASP A 27 -13.91 9.14 -14.87
N SER A 28 -14.00 9.92 -15.94
CA SER A 28 -14.44 9.47 -17.27
C SER A 28 -13.50 8.44 -17.90
N GLU A 29 -12.24 8.40 -17.49
CA GLU A 29 -11.23 7.46 -17.97
C GLU A 29 -11.22 6.16 -17.16
N GLY A 30 -12.08 6.07 -16.13
CA GLY A 30 -12.13 4.94 -15.22
C GLY A 30 -11.00 4.94 -14.20
N GLN A 31 -10.26 6.05 -14.09
CA GLN A 31 -9.33 6.26 -12.99
C GLN A 31 -10.10 6.81 -11.80
N CYS A 32 -9.59 6.58 -10.62
CA CYS A 32 -10.23 7.04 -9.40
C CYS A 32 -9.14 7.81 -8.64
N PRO A 33 -9.12 9.15 -8.78
CA PRO A 33 -8.07 9.99 -8.23
C PRO A 33 -7.92 9.84 -6.70
N THR A 34 -9.00 9.40 -6.05
CA THR A 34 -9.12 9.14 -4.62
C THR A 34 -9.17 7.65 -4.28
N CYS A 35 -8.74 6.73 -5.15
CA CYS A 35 -8.85 5.28 -4.89
C CYS A 35 -8.03 4.75 -3.72
N CYS A 36 -7.31 5.63 -3.07
CA CYS A 36 -6.97 5.53 -1.67
C CYS A 36 -8.09 5.94 -0.70
N THR A 37 -9.32 5.53 -0.97
CA THR A 37 -10.41 5.39 0.03
C THR A 37 -10.08 4.40 1.16
N CYS A 38 -8.89 3.80 1.13
CA CYS A 38 -8.36 2.94 2.17
C CYS A 38 -7.38 3.75 3.01
N GLU A 39 -7.63 3.81 4.30
CA GLU A 39 -6.58 4.12 5.26
C GLU A 39 -5.37 3.21 4.93
N PRO A 40 -4.15 3.76 4.92
CA PRO A 40 -2.95 2.93 4.79
C PRO A 40 -3.01 1.77 5.79
N PHE A 41 -2.63 0.57 5.37
CA PHE A 41 -2.75 -0.61 6.23
C PHE A 41 -1.61 -1.60 6.00
N VAL A 42 -1.41 -2.48 6.97
CA VAL A 42 -0.42 -3.55 6.91
C VAL A 42 -1.06 -4.77 6.26
N LEU A 43 -0.57 -5.18 5.09
CA LEU A 43 -1.05 -6.36 4.38
C LEU A 43 -0.47 -7.66 4.97
N GLY A 44 0.76 -7.60 5.48
CA GLY A 44 1.41 -8.73 6.12
C GLY A 44 2.58 -8.27 6.97
N SER A 45 2.99 -9.13 7.90
CA SER A 45 4.20 -8.91 8.69
C SER A 45 4.91 -10.22 8.98
N TYR A 46 6.22 -10.16 9.12
CA TYR A 46 7.05 -11.33 9.39
C TYR A 46 8.30 -10.95 10.17
N THR A 47 8.73 -11.81 11.08
CA THR A 47 9.99 -11.62 11.81
C THR A 47 11.09 -12.42 11.16
N THR A 48 12.06 -11.73 10.57
CA THR A 48 13.22 -12.35 9.94
C THR A 48 14.40 -12.44 10.91
N HIS A 49 15.17 -13.51 10.80
CA HIS A 49 16.44 -13.68 11.48
C HIS A 49 17.34 -14.60 10.66
N ARG A 50 18.57 -14.19 10.37
CA ARG A 50 19.49 -14.89 9.45
C ARG A 50 19.62 -16.39 9.73
N THR A 51 19.67 -16.80 11.00
CA THR A 51 19.98 -18.19 11.38
C THR A 51 18.81 -19.16 11.26
N TYR A 52 17.57 -18.74 11.56
CA TYR A 52 16.44 -19.67 11.71
C TYR A 52 15.16 -19.25 10.98
N SER A 53 15.01 -17.98 10.61
CA SER A 53 13.91 -17.47 9.79
C SER A 53 14.41 -16.43 8.79
N PRO A 54 15.39 -16.77 7.92
CA PRO A 54 16.05 -15.76 7.10
C PRO A 54 15.11 -15.13 6.08
N CYS A 55 14.17 -15.91 5.54
CA CYS A 55 13.38 -15.51 4.39
C CYS A 55 11.88 -15.49 4.70
N TRP A 56 11.23 -14.40 4.30
CA TRP A 56 9.79 -14.28 4.24
C TRP A 56 9.29 -14.59 2.82
N ASP A 57 8.46 -15.61 2.68
CA ASP A 57 7.74 -15.91 1.44
C ASP A 57 6.61 -14.86 1.21
N LEU A 58 6.69 -14.19 0.06
CA LEU A 58 5.77 -13.13 -0.37
C LEU A 58 4.83 -13.58 -1.48
N THR A 59 4.99 -14.79 -2.02
CA THR A 59 4.11 -15.35 -3.06
C THR A 59 2.63 -15.31 -2.68
N PRO A 60 2.20 -15.46 -1.40
CA PRO A 60 0.79 -15.36 -1.03
C PRO A 60 0.17 -13.97 -1.28
N TYR A 61 0.99 -12.93 -1.49
CA TYR A 61 0.56 -11.55 -1.69
C TYR A 61 0.56 -11.07 -3.15
N GLN A 62 0.90 -11.93 -4.11
CA GLN A 62 1.06 -11.53 -5.53
C GLN A 62 -0.21 -11.69 -6.39
N GLY A 63 -1.25 -12.34 -5.86
CA GLY A 63 -2.50 -12.58 -6.58
C GLY A 63 -3.32 -11.31 -6.85
N PRO A 64 -4.39 -11.40 -7.67
CA PRO A 64 -5.35 -10.31 -7.84
C PRO A 64 -6.11 -10.02 -6.52
N GLY A 65 -6.55 -8.78 -6.36
CA GLY A 65 -7.36 -8.32 -5.23
C GLY A 65 -6.62 -8.23 -3.89
N LYS A 66 -5.28 -8.22 -3.89
CA LYS A 66 -4.47 -8.17 -2.66
C LYS A 66 -4.40 -6.78 -2.05
N ALA A 67 -4.54 -5.75 -2.87
CA ALA A 67 -4.62 -4.37 -2.43
C ALA A 67 -5.57 -3.56 -3.33
N PRO A 68 -6.08 -2.40 -2.86
CA PRO A 68 -6.90 -1.52 -3.66
C PRO A 68 -6.17 -1.06 -4.93
N PRO A 69 -6.81 -1.08 -6.11
CA PRO A 69 -6.21 -0.55 -7.33
C PRO A 69 -5.75 0.92 -7.19
N GLY A 70 -4.61 1.25 -7.78
CA GLY A 70 -4.03 2.59 -7.71
C GLY A 70 -3.38 2.96 -6.37
N SER A 71 -3.30 2.01 -5.42
CA SER A 71 -2.50 2.14 -4.21
C SER A 71 -1.02 1.80 -4.45
N PHE A 72 -0.22 1.93 -3.40
CA PHE A 72 1.22 1.69 -3.42
C PHE A 72 1.55 0.59 -2.41
N TRP A 73 2.60 -0.17 -2.66
CA TRP A 73 3.11 -1.13 -1.69
C TRP A 73 4.56 -0.82 -1.33
N ARG A 74 4.96 -1.16 -0.09
CA ARG A 74 6.36 -1.15 0.33
C ARG A 74 6.66 -2.27 1.32
N LEU A 75 7.93 -2.64 1.38
CA LEU A 75 8.50 -3.54 2.39
C LEU A 75 9.43 -2.75 3.30
N ILE A 76 9.18 -2.74 4.61
CA ILE A 76 9.94 -1.94 5.59
C ILE A 76 10.19 -2.74 6.88
N GLU A 77 11.32 -2.50 7.54
CA GLU A 77 11.57 -3.00 8.90
C GLU A 77 11.12 -1.96 9.93
N MET A 78 10.21 -2.35 10.80
CA MET A 78 9.56 -1.46 11.75
C MET A 78 10.29 -1.38 13.10
N GLY A 79 11.18 -2.32 13.42
CA GLY A 79 11.90 -2.33 14.70
C GLY A 79 12.80 -1.11 14.89
N SER A 80 13.54 -0.75 13.84
CA SER A 80 14.43 0.43 13.83
C SER A 80 14.08 1.46 12.75
N CYS A 81 12.89 1.37 12.15
CA CYS A 81 12.49 2.15 10.97
C CYS A 81 13.55 2.08 9.83
N TYR A 82 14.10 0.88 9.60
CA TYR A 82 15.20 0.64 8.66
C TYR A 82 14.65 0.22 7.27
N PRO A 83 15.27 0.64 6.15
CA PRO A 83 16.56 1.37 6.03
C PRO A 83 16.55 2.81 6.53
N SER A 84 17.68 3.29 7.06
CA SER A 84 17.86 4.70 7.46
C SER A 84 18.13 5.64 6.26
N SER A 85 18.74 5.10 5.20
CA SER A 85 19.09 5.83 3.97
C SER A 85 18.05 5.72 2.85
N TYR A 86 17.18 4.71 2.89
CA TYR A 86 16.12 4.48 1.90
C TYR A 86 14.79 4.17 2.60
N PRO A 87 13.65 4.57 2.02
CA PRO A 87 12.36 4.43 2.70
C PRO A 87 11.80 2.99 2.76
N TRP A 88 12.42 2.01 2.08
CA TRP A 88 11.96 0.61 2.01
C TRP A 88 13.04 -0.31 1.41
N TYR A 89 12.88 -1.63 1.58
CA TYR A 89 13.65 -2.67 0.88
C TYR A 89 13.13 -2.98 -0.53
N GLY A 90 11.86 -2.68 -0.76
CA GLY A 90 11.18 -2.84 -2.04
C GLY A 90 9.89 -2.05 -2.00
N ALA A 91 9.49 -1.50 -3.14
CA ALA A 91 8.23 -0.79 -3.28
C ALA A 91 7.76 -0.85 -4.73
N GLY A 92 6.48 -0.57 -4.92
CA GLY A 92 5.89 -0.54 -6.24
C GLY A 92 4.40 -0.21 -6.21
N CYS A 93 3.79 -0.33 -7.36
CA CYS A 93 2.43 0.12 -7.62
C CYS A 93 1.46 -1.05 -7.48
N VAL A 94 0.20 -0.74 -7.20
CA VAL A 94 -0.89 -1.71 -7.26
C VAL A 94 -1.71 -1.46 -8.52
N ASN A 95 -1.76 -2.45 -9.40
CA ASN A 95 -2.41 -2.32 -10.70
C ASN A 95 -3.95 -2.38 -10.62
N ALA A 96 -4.63 -2.29 -11.76
CA ALA A 96 -6.09 -2.30 -11.86
C ALA A 96 -6.74 -3.56 -11.27
N GLU A 97 -6.06 -4.70 -11.31
CA GLU A 97 -6.55 -5.95 -10.72
C GLU A 97 -6.24 -6.09 -9.22
N GLY A 98 -5.61 -5.09 -8.59
CA GLY A 98 -5.21 -5.14 -7.19
C GLY A 98 -3.98 -6.00 -6.92
N ARG A 99 -3.12 -6.22 -7.92
CA ARG A 99 -1.85 -6.94 -7.79
C ARG A 99 -0.73 -5.99 -7.44
N LEU A 100 0.15 -6.41 -6.52
CA LEU A 100 1.37 -5.70 -6.17
C LEU A 100 2.41 -5.92 -7.28
N VAL A 101 2.53 -4.95 -8.18
CA VAL A 101 3.39 -5.05 -9.37
C VAL A 101 4.85 -5.17 -8.94
N ASN A 102 5.55 -6.15 -9.50
CA ASN A 102 6.97 -6.46 -9.22
C ASN A 102 7.28 -6.79 -7.75
N LEU A 103 6.29 -7.22 -6.96
CA LEU A 103 6.56 -7.78 -5.63
C LEU A 103 7.44 -9.03 -5.80
N PRO A 104 8.65 -9.09 -5.19
CA PRO A 104 9.48 -10.28 -5.27
C PRO A 104 8.80 -11.48 -4.59
N ASN A 105 9.19 -12.70 -4.96
CA ASN A 105 8.67 -13.93 -4.37
C ASN A 105 9.05 -14.08 -2.90
N GLN A 106 10.15 -13.47 -2.48
CA GLN A 106 10.60 -13.53 -1.10
C GLN A 106 11.46 -12.33 -0.73
N PHE A 107 11.59 -12.08 0.56
CA PHE A 107 12.60 -11.20 1.12
C PHE A 107 13.45 -11.98 2.12
N CYS A 108 14.76 -12.02 1.91
CA CYS A 108 15.69 -12.64 2.85
C CYS A 108 16.53 -11.58 3.58
N SER A 109 16.46 -11.62 4.89
CA SER A 109 17.28 -10.82 5.78
C SER A 109 18.59 -11.52 6.10
N ASN A 110 19.65 -10.73 6.16
CA ASN A 110 20.97 -11.15 6.66
C ASN A 110 21.25 -10.64 8.08
N TYR A 111 20.23 -10.10 8.77
CA TYR A 111 20.39 -9.55 10.11
C TYR A 111 20.61 -10.65 11.15
N TYR A 112 21.54 -10.38 12.08
CA TYR A 112 21.80 -11.20 13.27
C TYR A 112 20.81 -10.92 14.41
N TYR A 113 19.83 -10.03 14.19
CA TYR A 113 18.76 -9.72 15.13
C TYR A 113 17.40 -10.08 14.52
N ASN A 114 16.37 -10.15 15.36
CA ASN A 114 14.98 -10.31 14.92
C ASN A 114 14.49 -9.01 14.26
N GLY A 115 14.53 -8.96 12.93
CA GLY A 115 13.97 -7.86 12.15
C GLY A 115 12.47 -8.04 11.97
N TYR A 116 11.66 -7.10 12.46
CA TYR A 116 10.21 -7.12 12.26
C TYR A 116 9.84 -6.38 10.96
N LEU A 117 9.51 -7.14 9.92
CA LEU A 117 9.20 -6.64 8.59
C LEU A 117 7.70 -6.48 8.41
N GLN A 118 7.30 -5.47 7.64
CA GLN A 118 5.93 -5.27 7.20
C GLN A 118 5.86 -5.04 5.70
N LEU A 119 4.88 -5.69 5.06
CA LEU A 119 4.39 -5.38 3.73
C LEU A 119 3.20 -4.43 3.93
N GLN A 120 3.40 -3.17 3.56
CA GLN A 120 2.44 -2.11 3.81
C GLN A 120 1.81 -1.64 2.50
N ILE A 121 0.53 -1.27 2.58
CA ILE A 121 -0.19 -0.60 1.51
C ILE A 121 -0.33 0.87 1.87
N GLY A 122 0.19 1.70 0.99
CA GLY A 122 0.23 3.15 1.12
C GLY A 122 -0.70 3.84 0.14
N CYS A 123 -1.00 5.09 0.47
CA CYS A 123 -2.03 5.84 -0.18
C CYS A 123 -1.67 7.29 -0.44
N LEU A 124 -2.13 7.85 -1.56
CA LEU A 124 -1.79 9.23 -1.87
C LEU A 124 -2.36 10.21 -0.85
N SER A 125 -1.57 11.22 -0.53
CA SER A 125 -2.04 12.40 0.19
C SER A 125 -3.13 13.13 -0.61
N PRO A 126 -3.97 13.97 0.03
CA PRO A 126 -5.05 14.67 -0.66
C PRO A 126 -4.61 15.55 -1.84
N ASP A 127 -3.37 16.06 -1.80
CA ASP A 127 -2.73 16.84 -2.86
C ASP A 127 -1.99 15.97 -3.91
N GLY A 128 -1.91 14.65 -3.69
CA GLY A 128 -1.33 13.69 -4.62
C GLY A 128 0.20 13.69 -4.70
N THR A 129 0.88 14.46 -3.83
CA THR A 129 2.34 14.66 -3.87
C THR A 129 3.12 13.63 -3.07
N GLN A 130 2.49 13.02 -2.08
CA GLN A 130 3.10 12.07 -1.15
C GLN A 130 2.33 10.76 -1.09
N ILE A 131 3.02 9.71 -0.66
CA ILE A 131 2.42 8.44 -0.26
C ILE A 131 2.43 8.38 1.26
N LEU A 132 1.24 8.23 1.82
CA LEU A 132 0.95 8.00 3.23
C LEU A 132 1.00 6.51 3.53
N TRP A 133 1.70 6.12 4.58
CA TRP A 133 1.93 4.75 4.99
C TRP A 133 1.42 4.50 6.41
N PRO A 134 1.05 3.27 6.77
CA PRO A 134 0.62 2.95 8.12
C PRO A 134 1.77 2.98 9.12
N GLY A 135 1.42 3.06 10.40
CA GLY A 135 2.38 2.99 11.52
C GLY A 135 3.05 4.33 11.81
N THR A 136 4.28 4.28 12.32
CA THR A 136 5.04 5.46 12.77
C THR A 136 6.34 5.68 12.00
N CYS A 137 6.82 4.66 11.28
CA CYS A 137 8.04 4.74 10.49
C CYS A 137 7.78 5.37 9.11
N ARG A 138 8.35 6.55 8.86
CA ARG A 138 8.36 7.20 7.53
C ARG A 138 6.96 7.26 6.91
N THR A 139 6.04 7.87 7.65
CA THR A 139 4.60 7.84 7.34
C THR A 139 4.21 8.65 6.12
N PRO A 140 4.87 9.76 5.77
CA PRO A 140 4.87 10.25 4.39
C PRO A 140 6.19 9.94 3.70
N THR A 141 6.12 9.53 2.43
CA THR A 141 7.26 9.52 1.51
C THR A 141 6.90 10.25 0.24
N SER A 142 7.90 10.72 -0.49
CA SER A 142 7.69 11.26 -1.84
C SER A 142 7.04 10.19 -2.73
N ARG A 143 6.09 10.63 -3.56
CA ARG A 143 5.48 9.77 -4.57
C ARG A 143 6.52 9.40 -5.62
N TYR A 144 6.61 8.11 -5.93
CA TYR A 144 7.38 7.60 -7.05
C TYR A 144 6.48 7.29 -8.24
N SER A 145 7.08 7.20 -9.42
CA SER A 145 6.36 6.93 -10.65
C SER A 145 5.92 5.47 -10.77
N CYS A 146 4.70 5.35 -11.27
CA CYS A 146 3.97 4.20 -11.74
C CYS A 146 3.42 4.62 -13.11
#